data_AF-A0A226M7A4-F1
#
_entry.id   AF-A0A226M7A4-F1
#
_cell.length_a   1.000
_cell.length_b   1.000
_cell.length_c   1.000
_cell.angle_alpha   90.00
_cell.angle_beta   90.00
_cell.angle_gamma   90.00
#
_symmetry.space_group_name_H-M   'P 1'
#
loop_
_entity.id
_entity.type
_entity.pdbx_description
1 polymer ?
#
loop_
_entity_poly.entity_id
_entity_poly.type
_entity_poly.pdbx_seq_one_letter_code
_entity_poly.pdbx_strand_id
1 'polypeptide(L)'
;YHGDSGEVGCYVAPRPLTRDNNYFEVSIVDSGVRGAIAVGLVPQHYSLEHPPGWLPGSVAFHADDGKLYSGRAKGRQFGTKCSSGDRIGCGIERISFEVQTAQVFFTKNGKRVGCSAMPLSPEGLFPAVGLHSLGEEVRLHLRAALEDDSAMMVDSHEEEWGRLHDVRACGTLLEYVGKGKSIVDVGLAQARRPLSTRSHYFEVEIVDPGEKCYIALGLARKDYPKNRHPGWSRGSVAYHAG
;
A
#
# COMPACT_ATOMS: atom_id res chain seq x y z
N TYR A 1 -3.02 31.24 32.93
CA TYR A 1 -2.29 30.26 32.12
C TYR A 1 -2.83 30.35 30.70
N HIS A 2 -2.12 31.08 29.84
CA HIS A 2 -2.44 31.13 28.40
C HIS A 2 -1.88 29.84 27.79
N GLY A 3 -2.77 28.96 27.30
CA GLY A 3 -2.38 27.73 26.63
C GLY A 3 -1.73 28.06 25.29
N ASP A 4 -0.51 27.58 25.10
CA ASP A 4 0.26 27.75 23.88
C ASP A 4 -0.49 27.14 22.69
N SER A 5 -0.60 27.92 21.62
CA SER A 5 -1.32 27.54 20.41
C SER A 5 -0.49 26.57 19.57
N GLY A 6 -0.80 25.27 19.66
CA GLY A 6 -0.77 24.36 18.51
C GLY A 6 0.59 24.01 17.89
N GLU A 7 1.61 23.73 18.70
CA GLU A 7 2.85 23.16 18.17
C GLU A 7 2.66 21.67 17.83
N VAL A 8 2.91 21.31 16.58
CA VAL A 8 3.02 19.91 16.15
C VAL A 8 4.34 19.36 16.68
N GLY A 9 4.30 18.22 17.36
CA GLY A 9 5.50 17.44 17.65
C GLY A 9 5.77 16.46 16.52
N CYS A 10 6.98 16.45 15.98
CA CYS A 10 7.38 15.47 14.95
C CYS A 10 8.70 14.81 15.35
N TYR A 11 8.71 13.48 15.32
CA TYR A 11 9.90 12.67 15.49
C TYR A 11 10.27 12.03 14.16
N VAL A 12 11.57 12.05 13.82
CA VAL A 12 12.14 11.35 12.66
C VAL A 12 13.22 10.41 13.16
N ALA A 13 13.15 9.14 12.77
CA ALA A 13 14.12 8.14 13.17
C ALA A 13 15.51 8.43 12.58
N PRO A 14 16.60 8.01 13.25
CA PRO A 14 17.96 8.35 12.82
C PRO A 14 18.47 7.57 11.60
N ARG A 15 17.75 6.55 11.14
CA ARG A 15 18.14 5.71 9.99
C ARG A 15 16.94 5.51 9.06
N PRO A 16 17.17 5.48 7.73
CA PRO A 16 16.11 5.18 6.78
C PRO A 16 15.71 3.71 6.89
N LEU A 17 14.56 3.38 6.31
CA LEU A 17 14.25 1.99 6.03
C LEU A 17 15.21 1.43 4.98
N THR A 18 15.50 0.15 5.10
CA THR A 18 16.39 -0.60 4.19
C THR A 18 15.67 -1.85 3.71
N ARG A 19 16.23 -2.58 2.74
CA ARG A 19 15.66 -3.86 2.30
C ARG A 19 15.43 -4.85 3.45
N ASP A 20 16.39 -4.95 4.37
CA ASP A 20 16.34 -5.92 5.49
C ASP A 20 15.48 -5.41 6.66
N ASN A 21 15.44 -4.10 6.86
CA ASN A 21 14.60 -3.43 7.85
C ASN A 21 13.66 -2.46 7.14
N ASN A 22 12.66 -3.01 6.45
CA ASN A 22 11.76 -2.29 5.55
C ASN A 22 10.40 -1.97 6.18
N TYR A 23 10.22 -2.21 7.47
CA TYR A 23 8.94 -2.09 8.18
C TYR A 23 9.14 -1.63 9.62
N PHE A 24 8.22 -0.83 10.13
CA PHE A 24 8.15 -0.45 11.55
C PHE A 24 6.70 -0.29 11.99
N GLU A 25 6.48 -0.31 13.30
CA GLU A 25 5.16 -0.11 13.89
C GLU A 25 5.16 0.96 14.97
N VAL A 26 3.98 1.54 15.19
CA VAL A 26 3.69 2.50 16.25
C VAL A 26 2.43 2.03 16.96
N SER A 27 2.55 1.71 18.24
CA SER A 27 1.38 1.45 19.09
C SER A 27 0.87 2.76 19.66
N ILE A 28 -0.43 3.01 19.56
CA ILE A 28 -1.09 4.15 20.20
C ILE A 28 -1.36 3.75 21.65
N VAL A 29 -0.61 4.35 22.57
CA VAL A 29 -0.80 4.13 24.02
C VAL A 29 -2.00 4.95 24.49
N ASP A 30 -2.02 6.23 24.12
CA ASP A 30 -3.12 7.15 24.38
C ASP A 30 -3.34 8.04 23.14
N SER A 31 -4.58 8.12 22.66
CA SER A 31 -4.97 9.00 21.56
C SER A 31 -5.03 10.47 21.97
N GLY A 32 -4.97 10.79 23.26
CA GLY A 32 -5.10 12.15 23.74
C GLY A 32 -6.44 12.79 23.35
N VAL A 33 -6.44 14.12 23.27
CA VAL A 33 -7.67 14.91 23.02
C VAL A 33 -8.22 14.74 21.60
N ARG A 34 -7.35 14.64 20.58
CA ARG A 34 -7.75 14.65 19.16
C ARG A 34 -7.40 13.37 18.40
N GLY A 35 -6.49 12.53 18.90
CA GLY A 35 -5.97 11.40 18.14
C GLY A 35 -5.22 11.81 16.88
N ALA A 36 -4.68 13.02 16.82
CA ALA A 36 -3.99 13.63 15.68
C ALA A 36 -2.56 13.08 15.54
N ILE A 37 -2.48 11.74 15.50
CA ILE A 37 -1.27 10.95 15.41
C ILE A 37 -1.06 10.57 13.95
N ALA A 38 0.10 10.93 13.41
CA ALA A 38 0.50 10.62 12.04
C ALA A 38 1.68 9.67 12.03
N VAL A 39 1.61 8.57 11.28
CA VAL A 39 2.69 7.58 11.15
C VAL A 39 3.05 7.43 9.70
N GLY A 40 4.34 7.52 9.36
CA GLY A 40 4.74 7.45 7.96
C GLY A 40 6.22 7.56 7.70
N LEU A 41 6.54 7.96 6.47
CA LEU A 41 7.89 8.12 5.96
C LEU A 41 8.12 9.54 5.46
N VAL A 42 9.29 10.06 5.76
CA VAL A 42 9.72 11.42 5.40
C VAL A 42 11.16 11.41 4.86
N PRO A 43 11.57 12.44 4.09
CA PRO A 43 12.97 12.62 3.73
C PRO A 43 13.82 13.04 4.95
N GLN A 44 15.15 12.90 4.82
CA GLN A 44 16.11 13.21 5.90
C GLN A 44 15.94 14.60 6.55
N HIS A 45 15.58 15.62 5.75
CA HIS A 45 15.49 17.01 6.19
C HIS A 45 14.04 17.51 6.26
N TYR A 46 13.14 16.68 6.80
CA TYR A 46 11.74 17.06 7.00
C TYR A 46 11.57 18.11 8.09
N SER A 47 10.65 19.06 7.90
CA SER A 47 10.30 20.05 8.93
C SER A 47 9.66 19.36 10.14
N LEU A 48 10.15 19.66 11.34
CA LEU A 48 9.59 19.10 12.57
C LEU A 48 8.30 19.81 13.04
N GLU A 49 7.93 20.90 12.39
CA GLU A 49 6.73 21.71 12.70
C GLU A 49 5.49 21.21 11.93
N HIS A 50 5.64 20.17 11.12
CA HIS A 50 4.56 19.64 10.29
C HIS A 50 4.36 18.14 10.54
N PRO A 51 3.11 17.64 10.52
CA PRO A 51 2.88 16.21 10.57
C PRO A 51 3.47 15.52 9.34
N PRO A 52 3.98 14.28 9.45
CA PRO A 52 4.34 13.47 8.29
C PRO A 52 3.22 13.41 7.25
N GLY A 53 3.56 13.39 5.97
CA GLY A 53 2.62 13.36 4.84
C GLY A 53 2.12 14.73 4.36
N TRP A 54 2.34 15.80 5.12
CA TRP A 54 1.87 17.14 4.76
C TRP A 54 2.80 17.90 3.81
N LEU A 55 4.10 17.66 3.85
CA LEU A 55 5.08 18.33 2.97
C LEU A 55 5.61 17.39 1.89
N PRO A 56 6.07 17.92 0.73
CA PRO A 56 6.55 17.13 -0.39
C PRO A 56 7.58 16.05 -0.02
N GLY A 57 7.52 14.93 -0.73
CA GLY A 57 8.42 13.79 -0.52
C GLY A 57 8.13 12.96 0.74
N SER A 58 7.01 13.20 1.42
CA SER A 58 6.56 12.40 2.55
C SER A 58 5.21 11.73 2.30
N VAL A 59 4.95 10.65 3.04
CA VAL A 59 3.66 9.95 3.07
C VAL A 59 3.35 9.49 4.49
N ALA A 60 2.10 9.60 4.92
CA ALA A 60 1.70 9.15 6.25
C ALA A 60 0.21 8.78 6.33
N PHE A 61 -0.08 7.84 7.22
CA PHE A 61 -1.42 7.47 7.64
C PHE A 61 -1.77 8.20 8.94
N HIS A 62 -2.91 8.90 8.94
CA HIS A 62 -3.35 9.75 10.05
C HIS A 62 -4.47 9.04 10.82
N ALA A 63 -4.29 8.90 12.14
CA ALA A 63 -5.15 8.09 13.01
C ALA A 63 -6.54 8.71 13.23
N ASP A 64 -6.64 10.04 13.30
CA ASP A 64 -7.85 10.79 13.61
C ASP A 64 -8.93 10.68 12.51
N ASP A 65 -8.52 10.50 11.25
CA ASP A 65 -9.43 10.46 10.11
C ASP A 65 -9.29 9.21 9.23
N GLY A 66 -8.26 8.38 9.45
CA GLY A 66 -8.00 7.18 8.66
C GLY A 66 -7.61 7.49 7.21
N LYS A 67 -7.09 8.68 6.94
CA LYS A 67 -6.68 9.09 5.59
C LYS A 67 -5.18 8.95 5.39
N LEU A 68 -4.82 8.87 4.11
CA LEU A 68 -3.44 8.92 3.65
C LEU A 68 -3.11 10.32 3.16
N TYR A 69 -2.04 10.90 3.71
CA TYR A 69 -1.47 12.17 3.33
C TYR A 69 -0.17 11.93 2.57
N SER A 70 0.00 12.59 1.43
CA SER A 70 1.15 12.37 0.55
C SER A 70 1.57 13.69 -0.11
N GLY A 71 2.47 14.41 0.56
CA GLY A 71 3.05 15.65 0.04
C GLY A 71 2.19 16.90 0.16
N ARG A 72 1.03 16.85 0.84
CA ARG A 72 0.10 17.98 1.00
C ARG A 72 -0.87 17.78 2.17
N ALA A 73 -1.34 18.88 2.76
CA ALA A 73 -2.33 18.90 3.84
C ALA A 73 -3.78 18.55 3.41
N LYS A 74 -3.94 17.71 2.38
CA LYS A 74 -5.23 17.20 1.90
C LYS A 74 -5.15 15.68 1.74
N GLY A 75 -5.63 14.98 2.75
CA GLY A 75 -5.67 13.52 2.79
C GLY A 75 -6.69 12.91 1.83
N ARG A 76 -6.47 11.66 1.45
CA ARG A 76 -7.41 10.82 0.68
C ARG A 76 -7.95 9.68 1.56
N GLN A 77 -9.20 9.28 1.35
CA GLN A 77 -9.76 8.09 2.01
C GLN A 77 -8.85 6.88 1.74
N PHE A 78 -8.51 6.14 2.80
CA PHE A 78 -7.52 5.06 2.69
C PHE A 78 -7.80 3.90 3.65
N GLY A 79 -8.05 4.20 4.92
CA GLY A 79 -8.34 3.20 5.95
C GLY A 79 -9.45 3.66 6.89
N THR A 80 -9.47 3.06 8.07
CA THR A 80 -10.34 3.48 9.19
C THR A 80 -9.52 4.21 10.24
N LYS A 81 -10.19 5.02 11.06
CA LYS A 81 -9.56 5.73 12.19
C LYS A 81 -8.88 4.75 13.14
N CYS A 82 -7.85 5.19 13.84
CA CYS A 82 -7.16 4.46 14.89
C CYS A 82 -7.28 5.19 16.23
N SER A 83 -7.25 4.45 17.33
CA SER A 83 -7.38 4.98 18.70
C SER A 83 -6.46 4.25 19.67
N SER A 84 -6.48 4.62 20.95
CA SER A 84 -5.72 3.92 22.00
C SER A 84 -5.88 2.40 21.93
N GLY A 85 -4.77 1.68 21.98
CA GLY A 85 -4.71 0.22 21.82
C GLY A 85 -4.49 -0.25 20.37
N ASP A 86 -4.77 0.57 19.36
CA ASP A 86 -4.45 0.24 17.97
C ASP A 86 -2.94 0.39 17.69
N ARG A 87 -2.51 -0.27 16.62
CA ARG A 87 -1.13 -0.30 16.13
C ARG A 87 -1.12 0.02 14.65
N ILE A 88 -0.36 1.03 14.27
CA ILE A 88 -0.15 1.43 12.88
C ILE A 88 1.21 0.94 12.43
N GLY A 89 1.24 0.15 11.36
CA GLY A 89 2.48 -0.23 10.68
C GLY A 89 2.70 0.57 9.42
N CYS A 90 3.97 0.78 9.07
CA CYS A 90 4.38 1.41 7.83
C CYS A 90 5.65 0.73 7.30
N GLY A 91 5.68 0.44 6.00
CA GLY A 91 6.83 -0.17 5.38
C GLY A 91 6.95 0.15 3.90
N ILE A 92 8.07 -0.27 3.32
CA ILE A 92 8.36 -0.16 1.89
C ILE A 92 8.41 -1.58 1.32
N GLU A 93 7.77 -1.84 0.19
CA GLU A 93 7.89 -3.15 -0.47
C GLU A 93 9.35 -3.43 -0.83
N ARG A 94 9.84 -4.64 -0.53
CA ARG A 94 11.26 -4.97 -0.73
C ARG A 94 11.70 -4.82 -2.18
N ILE A 95 10.81 -5.12 -3.12
CA ILE A 95 11.06 -4.94 -4.56
C ILE A 95 11.32 -3.48 -4.93
N SER A 96 10.78 -2.53 -4.15
CA SER A 96 11.02 -1.11 -4.35
C SER A 96 12.48 -0.73 -4.17
N PHE A 97 13.31 -1.52 -3.49
CA PHE A 97 14.75 -1.26 -3.39
C PHE A 97 15.52 -1.68 -4.66
N GLU A 98 14.85 -2.27 -5.65
CA GLU A 98 15.42 -2.62 -6.97
C GLU A 98 14.98 -1.68 -8.08
N VAL A 99 13.85 -0.99 -7.86
CA VAL A 99 13.27 -0.03 -8.79
C VAL A 99 13.31 1.35 -8.14
N GLN A 100 13.62 2.42 -8.85
CA GLN A 100 13.80 3.75 -8.25
C GLN A 100 12.49 4.44 -7.78
N THR A 101 11.47 3.65 -7.41
CA THR A 101 10.13 4.09 -7.00
C THR A 101 9.72 3.34 -5.73
N ALA A 102 9.55 4.06 -4.63
CA ALA A 102 9.12 3.48 -3.36
C ALA A 102 7.62 3.15 -3.37
N GLN A 103 7.27 1.86 -3.25
CA GLN A 103 5.91 1.44 -2.88
C GLN A 103 5.81 1.36 -1.36
N VAL A 104 5.11 2.32 -0.76
CA VAL A 104 4.91 2.40 0.69
C VAL A 104 3.57 1.76 1.05
N PHE A 105 3.56 0.86 2.02
CA PHE A 105 2.34 0.23 2.53
C PHE A 105 2.11 0.55 4.00
N PHE A 106 0.86 0.39 4.44
CA PHE A 106 0.46 0.58 5.82
C PHE A 106 -0.37 -0.60 6.33
N THR A 107 -0.26 -0.85 7.63
CA THR A 107 -1.08 -1.85 8.33
C THR A 107 -1.78 -1.23 9.54
N LYS A 108 -2.91 -1.81 9.92
CA LYS A 108 -3.59 -1.56 11.19
C LYS A 108 -3.73 -2.89 11.91
N ASN A 109 -3.15 -2.99 13.10
CA ASN A 109 -3.15 -4.22 13.92
C ASN A 109 -2.66 -5.44 13.13
N GLY A 110 -1.51 -5.31 12.46
CA GLY A 110 -0.93 -6.35 11.60
C GLY A 110 -1.60 -6.54 10.24
N LYS A 111 -2.87 -6.13 10.07
CA LYS A 111 -3.61 -6.28 8.81
C LYS A 111 -3.31 -5.13 7.84
N ARG A 112 -3.00 -5.45 6.59
CA ARG A 112 -2.75 -4.45 5.53
C ARG A 112 -3.98 -3.58 5.25
N VAL A 113 -3.76 -2.27 5.21
CA VAL A 113 -4.77 -1.25 4.86
C VAL A 113 -4.71 -0.90 3.38
N GLY A 114 -3.49 -0.73 2.84
CA GLY A 114 -3.27 -0.40 1.44
C GLY A 114 -1.83 0.02 1.15
N CYS A 115 -1.61 0.54 -0.07
CA CYS A 115 -0.32 1.00 -0.55
C CYS A 115 -0.39 2.38 -1.26
N SER A 116 0.77 3.01 -1.42
CA SER A 116 0.94 4.25 -2.16
C SER A 116 2.31 4.28 -2.82
N ALA A 117 2.32 4.52 -4.13
CA ALA A 117 3.53 4.75 -4.88
C ALA A 117 4.06 6.17 -4.59
N MET A 118 5.33 6.28 -4.28
CA MET A 118 6.06 7.54 -4.22
C MET A 118 7.09 7.59 -5.35
N PRO A 119 7.15 8.68 -6.14
CA PRO A 119 8.12 8.84 -7.22
C PRO A 119 9.50 9.24 -6.66
N LEU A 120 9.98 8.51 -5.66
CA LEU A 120 11.24 8.72 -4.95
C LEU A 120 11.92 7.38 -4.69
N SER A 121 13.26 7.39 -4.60
CA SER A 121 14.04 6.24 -4.17
C SER A 121 13.72 5.88 -2.71
N PRO A 122 13.59 4.58 -2.36
CA PRO A 122 13.30 4.17 -0.99
C PRO A 122 14.46 4.39 -0.01
N GLU A 123 15.71 4.48 -0.50
CA GLU A 123 16.92 4.54 0.34
C GLU A 123 17.05 5.83 1.16
N GLY A 124 16.17 6.82 0.95
CA GLY A 124 16.15 8.11 1.65
C GLY A 124 14.90 8.35 2.50
N LEU A 125 14.10 7.33 2.78
CA LEU A 125 12.84 7.45 3.52
C LEU A 125 12.99 6.98 4.96
N PHE A 126 12.71 7.89 5.89
CA PHE A 126 12.90 7.71 7.33
C PHE A 126 11.55 7.53 8.04
N PRO A 127 11.43 6.55 8.95
CA PRO A 127 10.29 6.44 9.85
C PRO A 127 10.04 7.74 10.61
N ALA A 128 8.81 8.22 10.61
CA ALA A 128 8.42 9.42 11.32
C ALA A 128 7.06 9.28 11.99
N VAL A 129 6.92 9.98 13.12
CA VAL A 129 5.69 10.05 13.90
C VAL A 129 5.39 11.51 14.24
N GLY A 130 4.20 11.97 13.90
CA GLY A 130 3.68 13.28 14.30
C GLY A 130 2.62 13.14 15.39
N LEU A 131 2.67 14.02 16.39
CA LEU A 131 1.69 14.16 17.46
C LEU A 131 1.25 15.62 17.48
N HIS A 132 -0.04 15.87 17.69
CA HIS A 132 -0.60 17.21 17.65
C HIS A 132 -1.75 17.40 18.62
N SER A 133 -1.86 16.64 19.71
CA SER A 133 -2.75 17.02 20.81
C SER A 133 -2.26 16.56 22.17
N LEU A 134 -2.75 17.24 23.21
CA LEU A 134 -2.41 16.94 24.58
C LEU A 134 -2.79 15.49 24.91
N GLY A 135 -1.88 14.79 25.60
CA GLY A 135 -2.09 13.42 26.06
C GLY A 135 -1.82 12.34 25.01
N GLU A 136 -1.45 12.71 23.78
CA GLU A 136 -1.04 11.71 22.79
C GLU A 136 0.26 11.02 23.21
N GLU A 137 0.21 9.69 23.31
CA GLU A 137 1.34 8.86 23.68
C GLU A 137 1.42 7.65 22.75
N VAL A 138 2.63 7.36 22.28
CA VAL A 138 2.88 6.25 21.35
C VAL A 138 4.14 5.48 21.72
N ARG A 139 4.19 4.21 21.33
CA ARG A 139 5.38 3.35 21.44
C ARG A 139 5.85 2.96 20.06
N LEU A 140 7.09 3.32 19.74
CA LEU A 140 7.72 3.05 18.45
C LEU A 140 8.49 1.72 18.46
N HIS A 141 8.26 0.90 17.43
CA HIS A 141 8.89 -0.41 17.23
C HIS A 141 9.65 -0.42 15.89
N LEU A 142 10.89 0.07 15.90
CA LEU A 142 11.73 0.21 14.68
C LEU A 142 12.25 -1.12 14.10
N ARG A 143 12.10 -2.22 14.84
CA ARG A 143 12.49 -3.58 14.46
C ARG A 143 11.28 -4.51 14.43
N ALA A 144 10.08 -3.95 14.19
CA ALA A 144 8.90 -4.76 14.00
C ALA A 144 9.09 -5.63 12.75
N ALA A 145 8.63 -6.86 12.83
CA ALA A 145 8.41 -7.69 11.68
C ALA A 145 6.90 -7.89 11.60
N LEU A 146 6.35 -7.85 10.39
CA LEU A 146 5.08 -8.53 10.19
C LEU A 146 5.35 -10.01 10.45
N GLU A 147 4.55 -10.63 11.32
CA GLU A 147 4.51 -12.09 11.39
C GLU A 147 4.21 -12.57 9.98
N ASP A 148 5.23 -13.12 9.35
CA ASP A 148 5.10 -13.70 8.05
C ASP A 148 4.37 -15.03 8.29
N ASP A 149 3.09 -15.10 7.93
CA ASP A 149 2.33 -16.35 7.86
C ASP A 149 3.06 -17.45 7.04
N SER A 150 4.20 -17.12 6.40
CA SER A 150 5.21 -18.04 5.86
C SER A 150 5.60 -19.25 6.71
N ALA A 151 5.45 -19.24 8.04
CA ALA A 151 5.82 -20.40 8.86
C ALA A 151 4.74 -21.50 8.86
N MET A 152 3.51 -21.20 8.44
CA MET A 152 2.43 -22.18 8.31
C MET A 152 1.43 -21.79 7.21
N MET A 153 1.90 -21.63 5.96
CA MET A 153 1.28 -22.11 4.72
C MET A 153 2.03 -21.52 3.51
N VAL A 154 2.27 -22.34 2.50
CA VAL A 154 2.79 -21.92 1.20
C VAL A 154 1.71 -21.07 0.51
N ASP A 155 1.82 -19.73 0.51
CA ASP A 155 1.55 -18.91 -0.67
C ASP A 155 1.95 -17.43 -0.48
N SER A 156 3.09 -17.04 -1.06
CA SER A 156 3.41 -15.64 -1.31
C SER A 156 2.58 -15.13 -2.50
N HIS A 157 1.45 -14.49 -2.24
CA HIS A 157 0.57 -13.91 -3.26
C HIS A 157 1.16 -12.70 -4.03
N GLU A 158 2.44 -12.36 -3.84
CA GLU A 158 3.16 -11.44 -4.74
C GLU A 158 3.99 -12.16 -5.83
N GLU A 159 4.10 -13.49 -5.77
CA GLU A 159 4.76 -14.31 -6.81
C GLU A 159 3.78 -14.91 -7.84
N GLU A 160 2.47 -14.63 -7.70
CA GLU A 160 1.44 -15.26 -8.52
C GLU A 160 1.29 -14.66 -9.90
N TRP A 161 1.64 -13.39 -10.17
CA TRP A 161 1.46 -12.79 -11.50
C TRP A 161 2.74 -12.83 -12.33
N GLY A 162 2.73 -13.59 -13.43
CA GLY A 162 3.88 -13.80 -14.29
C GLY A 162 3.97 -12.80 -15.45
N ARG A 163 2.84 -12.21 -15.86
CA ARG A 163 2.77 -11.23 -16.96
C ARG A 163 1.68 -10.20 -16.70
N LEU A 164 2.08 -8.93 -16.61
CA LEU A 164 1.19 -7.78 -16.52
C LEU A 164 1.35 -6.89 -17.76
N HIS A 165 0.25 -6.38 -18.30
CA HIS A 165 0.22 -5.39 -19.38
C HIS A 165 -0.93 -4.43 -19.12
N ASP A 166 -0.64 -3.13 -19.04
CA ASP A 166 -1.64 -2.08 -18.78
C ASP A 166 -2.51 -2.36 -17.53
N VAL A 167 -1.96 -3.14 -16.60
CA VAL A 167 -2.51 -3.49 -15.29
C VAL A 167 -1.39 -3.31 -14.27
N ARG A 168 -1.70 -2.65 -13.16
CA ARG A 168 -0.86 -2.53 -11.99
C ARG A 168 -1.39 -3.45 -10.90
N ALA A 169 -0.52 -4.28 -10.31
CA ALA A 169 -0.86 -5.08 -9.14
C ALA A 169 -0.36 -4.37 -7.87
N CYS A 170 -1.19 -4.32 -6.82
CA CYS A 170 -0.76 -3.98 -5.47
C CYS A 170 -1.41 -4.94 -4.47
N GLY A 171 -0.63 -5.88 -3.93
CA GLY A 171 -1.17 -7.01 -3.17
C GLY A 171 -2.15 -7.81 -4.02
N THR A 172 -3.37 -7.99 -3.53
CA THR A 172 -4.46 -8.69 -4.23
C THR A 172 -5.26 -7.79 -5.18
N LEU A 173 -4.99 -6.48 -5.22
CA LEU A 173 -5.70 -5.55 -6.08
C LEU A 173 -5.05 -5.47 -7.47
N LEU A 174 -5.86 -5.66 -8.52
CA LEU A 174 -5.48 -5.42 -9.91
C LEU A 174 -6.19 -4.15 -10.42
N GLU A 175 -5.41 -3.18 -10.88
CA GLU A 175 -5.90 -1.89 -11.35
C GLU A 175 -5.55 -1.71 -12.83
N TYR A 176 -6.54 -1.39 -13.66
CA TYR A 176 -6.30 -1.02 -15.05
C TYR A 176 -5.64 0.35 -15.15
N VAL A 177 -4.51 0.43 -15.85
CA VAL A 177 -3.72 1.67 -16.05
C VAL A 177 -3.48 1.99 -17.53
N GLY A 178 -4.18 1.29 -18.43
CA GLY A 178 -4.09 1.47 -19.87
C GLY A 178 -4.91 2.65 -20.39
N LYS A 179 -4.91 2.82 -21.72
CA LYS A 179 -5.56 3.95 -22.39
C LYS A 179 -7.09 3.82 -22.52
N GLY A 180 -7.61 2.60 -22.59
CA GLY A 180 -9.03 2.28 -22.68
C GLY A 180 -9.76 2.85 -23.91
N LYS A 181 -9.04 3.24 -24.97
CA LYS A 181 -9.63 3.97 -26.10
C LYS A 181 -10.29 3.07 -27.13
N SER A 182 -9.82 1.84 -27.24
CA SER A 182 -10.24 0.87 -28.25
C SER A 182 -10.30 -0.54 -27.68
N ILE A 183 -10.93 -1.44 -28.44
CA ILE A 183 -11.08 -2.85 -28.07
C ILE A 183 -9.75 -3.62 -27.95
N VAL A 184 -8.65 -3.04 -28.42
CA VAL A 184 -7.29 -3.62 -28.29
C VAL A 184 -6.50 -3.04 -27.12
N ASP A 185 -6.99 -1.98 -26.48
CA ASP A 185 -6.38 -1.40 -25.27
C ASP A 185 -6.77 -2.22 -24.03
N VAL A 186 -6.42 -3.51 -24.05
CA VAL A 186 -6.80 -4.47 -23.00
C VAL A 186 -5.71 -4.54 -21.94
N GLY A 187 -6.13 -4.46 -20.68
CA GLY A 187 -5.29 -4.83 -19.55
C GLY A 187 -5.23 -6.34 -19.38
N LEU A 188 -4.03 -6.90 -19.27
CA LEU A 188 -3.83 -8.33 -19.00
C LEU A 188 -3.06 -8.52 -17.69
N ALA A 189 -3.60 -9.36 -16.81
CA ALA A 189 -2.87 -9.98 -15.71
C ALA A 189 -2.94 -11.49 -15.87
N GLN A 190 -1.78 -12.14 -15.97
CA GLN A 190 -1.69 -13.60 -16.11
C GLN A 190 -0.80 -14.18 -15.03
N ALA A 191 -1.28 -15.25 -14.38
CA ALA A 191 -0.55 -15.92 -13.33
C ALA A 191 0.76 -16.57 -13.83
N ARG A 192 1.76 -16.64 -12.96
CA ARG A 192 3.10 -17.20 -13.17
C ARG A 192 3.09 -18.72 -13.14
N ARG A 193 2.26 -19.28 -12.26
CA ARG A 193 2.06 -20.71 -12.10
C ARG A 193 0.76 -21.13 -12.81
N PRO A 194 0.78 -22.21 -13.59
CA PRO A 194 -0.45 -22.77 -14.15
C PRO A 194 -1.30 -23.36 -13.02
N LEU A 195 -2.60 -23.50 -13.27
CA LEU A 195 -3.45 -24.31 -12.38
C LEU A 195 -2.88 -25.72 -12.27
N SER A 196 -3.01 -26.28 -11.07
CA SER A 196 -2.63 -27.65 -10.76
C SER A 196 -3.72 -28.30 -9.91
N THR A 197 -3.64 -29.61 -9.67
CA THR A 197 -4.60 -30.27 -8.77
C THR A 197 -4.57 -29.72 -7.34
N ARG A 198 -3.47 -29.09 -6.92
CA ARG A 198 -3.32 -28.44 -5.61
C ARG A 198 -3.75 -26.97 -5.59
N SER A 199 -3.82 -26.34 -6.76
CA SER A 199 -4.18 -24.93 -6.96
C SER A 199 -5.06 -24.86 -8.20
N HIS A 200 -6.32 -25.30 -8.06
CA HIS A 200 -7.28 -25.48 -9.16
C HIS A 200 -8.45 -24.49 -9.11
N TYR A 201 -8.44 -23.61 -8.10
CA TYR A 201 -9.50 -22.64 -7.85
C TYR A 201 -8.89 -21.25 -7.73
N PHE A 202 -9.59 -20.27 -8.32
CA PHE A 202 -9.30 -18.85 -8.18
C PHE A 202 -10.61 -18.09 -8.38
N GLU A 203 -10.74 -16.97 -7.69
CA GLU A 203 -11.88 -16.08 -7.80
C GLU A 203 -11.41 -14.64 -7.94
N VAL A 204 -12.25 -13.79 -8.50
CA VAL A 204 -12.00 -12.35 -8.63
C VAL A 204 -13.24 -11.60 -8.21
N GLU A 205 -13.06 -10.66 -7.29
CA GLU A 205 -14.06 -9.68 -6.90
C GLU A 205 -13.88 -8.39 -7.73
N ILE A 206 -14.96 -7.91 -8.34
CA ILE A 206 -14.95 -6.63 -9.05
C ILE A 206 -15.16 -5.52 -8.02
N VAL A 207 -14.07 -4.84 -7.65
CA VAL A 207 -14.10 -3.72 -6.70
C VAL A 207 -14.67 -2.44 -7.34
N ASP A 208 -14.29 -2.16 -8.58
CA ASP A 208 -14.80 -1.05 -9.40
C ASP A 208 -14.92 -1.53 -10.86
N PRO A 209 -16.12 -1.48 -11.47
CA PRO A 209 -16.32 -1.91 -12.85
C PRO A 209 -15.73 -0.95 -13.90
N GLY A 210 -15.34 0.27 -13.51
CA GLY A 210 -14.96 1.33 -14.44
C GLY A 210 -16.11 1.77 -15.35
N GLU A 211 -15.78 2.46 -16.44
CA GLU A 211 -16.80 3.09 -17.31
C GLU A 211 -17.70 2.08 -18.06
N LYS A 212 -17.18 0.90 -18.41
CA LYS A 212 -17.84 -0.04 -19.32
C LYS A 212 -17.91 -1.49 -18.82
N CYS A 213 -17.38 -1.79 -17.64
CA CYS A 213 -17.38 -3.13 -17.03
C CYS A 213 -16.83 -4.26 -17.93
N TYR A 214 -15.89 -3.96 -18.84
CA TYR A 214 -15.27 -4.98 -19.71
C TYR A 214 -14.21 -5.77 -18.95
N ILE A 215 -14.66 -6.66 -18.08
CA ILE A 215 -13.80 -7.52 -17.26
C ILE A 215 -14.02 -8.97 -17.68
N ALA A 216 -12.92 -9.69 -17.91
CA ALA A 216 -12.96 -11.09 -18.29
C ALA A 216 -12.04 -11.91 -17.38
N LEU A 217 -12.52 -13.05 -16.92
CA LEU A 217 -11.79 -13.98 -16.06
C LEU A 217 -11.68 -15.33 -16.75
N GLY A 218 -10.48 -15.89 -16.85
CA GLY A 218 -10.31 -17.13 -17.61
C GLY A 218 -8.94 -17.78 -17.53
N LEU A 219 -8.81 -18.88 -18.26
CA LEU A 219 -7.58 -19.64 -18.43
C LEU A 219 -6.97 -19.35 -19.79
N ALA A 220 -5.65 -19.17 -19.83
CA ALA A 220 -4.94 -18.91 -21.07
C ALA A 220 -3.53 -19.53 -21.04
N ARG A 221 -3.01 -19.91 -22.21
CA ARG A 221 -1.62 -20.36 -22.36
C ARG A 221 -0.62 -19.29 -21.94
N LYS A 222 0.55 -19.71 -21.46
CA LYS A 222 1.63 -18.82 -20.96
C LYS A 222 2.01 -17.68 -21.91
N ASP A 223 1.88 -17.91 -23.21
CA ASP A 223 2.23 -16.99 -24.30
C ASP A 223 1.04 -16.21 -24.86
N TYR A 224 -0.09 -16.15 -24.14
CA TYR A 224 -1.30 -15.47 -24.60
C TYR A 224 -1.05 -14.01 -25.02
N PRO A 225 -1.70 -13.50 -26.09
CA PRO A 225 -1.53 -12.12 -26.53
C PRO A 225 -1.94 -11.13 -25.43
N LYS A 226 -1.07 -10.15 -25.16
CA LYS A 226 -1.28 -9.18 -24.08
C LYS A 226 -2.38 -8.16 -24.36
N ASN A 227 -2.68 -7.91 -25.62
CA ASN A 227 -3.63 -6.89 -26.10
C ASN A 227 -5.02 -7.47 -26.43
N ARG A 228 -5.41 -8.58 -25.79
CA ARG A 228 -6.69 -9.25 -26.00
C ARG A 228 -7.20 -9.83 -24.71
N HIS A 229 -8.52 -9.81 -24.52
CA HIS A 229 -9.14 -10.54 -23.40
C HIS A 229 -8.95 -12.04 -23.58
N PRO A 230 -8.81 -12.82 -22.48
CA PRO A 230 -8.92 -14.27 -22.56
C PRO A 230 -10.32 -14.63 -23.14
N GLY A 231 -10.42 -15.73 -23.88
CA GLY A 231 -11.61 -16.12 -24.65
C GLY A 231 -11.65 -15.60 -26.10
N TRP A 232 -10.85 -14.59 -26.47
CA TRP A 232 -10.86 -14.01 -27.83
C TRP A 232 -9.82 -14.59 -28.79
N SER A 233 -8.98 -15.52 -28.34
CA SER A 233 -7.93 -16.13 -29.15
C SER A 233 -7.73 -17.58 -28.76
N ARG A 234 -7.21 -18.39 -29.69
CA ARG A 234 -6.99 -19.82 -29.45
C ARG A 234 -6.06 -20.03 -28.25
N GLY A 235 -6.34 -21.10 -27.49
CA GLY A 235 -5.58 -21.43 -26.29
C GLY A 235 -6.01 -20.65 -25.05
N SER A 236 -7.21 -20.05 -25.05
CA SER A 236 -7.84 -19.51 -23.85
C SER A 236 -9.34 -19.77 -23.82
N VAL A 237 -9.91 -19.71 -22.61
CA VAL A 237 -11.34 -19.74 -22.31
C VAL A 237 -11.59 -18.75 -21.20
N ALA A 238 -12.69 -18.00 -21.25
CA ALA A 238 -13.00 -17.01 -20.23
C ALA A 238 -14.51 -16.83 -20.05
N TYR A 239 -14.86 -16.44 -18.83
CA TYR A 239 -16.10 -15.77 -18.51
C TYR A 239 -15.92 -14.26 -18.73
N HIS A 240 -16.92 -13.61 -19.31
CA HIS A 240 -16.94 -12.17 -19.51
C HIS A 240 -18.08 -11.59 -18.68
N ALA A 241 -17.75 -10.67 -17.78
CA ALA A 241 -18.75 -9.83 -17.13
C ALA A 241 -19.35 -8.90 -18.20
N GLY A 242 -20.67 -8.88 -18.29
CA GLY A 242 -21.44 -8.12 -19.28
C GLY A 242 -22.11 -6.89 -18.68
#